data_AF-A0A924VNS9-F1
#
_entry.id   AF-A0A924VNS9-F1
#
_cell.length_a   1.000
_cell.length_b   1.000
_cell.length_c   1.000
_cell.angle_alpha   90.00
_cell.angle_beta   90.00
_cell.angle_gamma   90.00
#
_symmetry.space_group_name_H-M   'P 1'
#
loop_
_entity.id
_entity.type
_entity.pdbx_description
1 polymer ?
#
loop_
_entity_poly.entity_id
_entity_poly.type
_entity_poly.pdbx_seq_one_letter_code
_entity_poly.pdbx_strand_id
1 'polypeptide(L)'
;MAHRQRPTESTAPVDKFCVACGRRIQWRAKWARDWEAVRYCSDACRGRGVAESDRMLEAAILALLADRPAGATILVADVARAVGADRWQELAEPARGAARRLVAAGEVDILQGGKIVDASTAKGPFQLRRRPR
;
A
#
# COMPACT_ATOMS: atom_id res chain seq x y z
N MET A 1 -8.12 43.50 20.97
CA MET A 1 -7.77 42.17 21.50
C MET A 1 -9.01 41.28 21.38
N ALA A 2 -9.16 40.51 20.31
CA ALA A 2 -10.23 39.52 20.19
C ALA A 2 -9.57 38.19 19.82
N HIS A 3 -9.32 37.37 20.85
CA HIS A 3 -8.81 36.02 20.67
C HIS A 3 -9.88 35.18 19.96
N ARG A 4 -9.69 34.98 18.65
CA ARG A 4 -10.44 33.97 17.89
C ARG A 4 -9.92 32.61 18.34
N GLN A 5 -10.63 32.00 19.28
CA GLN A 5 -10.28 30.68 19.81
C GLN A 5 -10.32 29.64 18.68
N ARG A 6 -9.26 28.84 18.59
CA ARG A 6 -9.08 27.75 17.64
C ARG A 6 -9.87 26.55 18.18
N PRO A 7 -10.81 25.94 17.44
CA PRO A 7 -11.59 24.82 17.98
C PRO A 7 -10.65 23.66 18.33
N THR A 8 -10.65 23.26 19.59
CA THR A 8 -9.88 22.13 20.12
C THR A 8 -10.74 20.87 20.09
N GLU A 9 -10.81 20.18 18.95
CA GLU A 9 -11.10 18.75 18.88
C GLU A 9 -10.88 18.25 17.43
N SER A 10 -9.64 17.89 17.09
CA SER A 10 -9.37 17.15 15.86
C SER A 10 -9.56 15.67 16.11
N THR A 11 -10.78 15.17 15.95
CA THR A 11 -10.99 13.74 15.63
C THR A 11 -10.55 13.54 14.18
N ALA A 12 -9.24 13.50 13.96
CA ALA A 12 -8.70 13.17 12.64
C ALA A 12 -9.13 11.73 12.32
N PRO A 13 -9.71 11.46 11.13
CA PRO A 13 -10.07 10.11 10.75
C PRO A 13 -8.83 9.21 10.77
N VAL A 14 -8.93 8.04 11.40
CA VAL A 14 -7.91 6.99 11.36
C VAL A 14 -7.53 6.70 9.91
N ASP A 15 -6.24 6.54 9.63
CA ASP A 15 -5.75 6.21 8.30
C ASP A 15 -6.41 4.92 7.82
N LYS A 16 -7.11 5.02 6.68
CA LYS A 16 -7.70 3.88 5.99
C LYS A 16 -6.91 3.57 4.74
N PHE A 17 -6.79 2.30 4.41
CA PHE A 17 -6.14 1.85 3.18
C PHE A 17 -7.17 1.22 2.26
N CYS A 18 -7.06 1.53 0.97
CA CYS A 18 -7.94 0.98 -0.05
C CYS A 18 -7.72 -0.53 -0.15
N VAL A 19 -8.78 -1.32 0.04
CA VAL A 19 -8.73 -2.78 -0.04
C VAL A 19 -8.16 -3.25 -1.38
N ALA A 20 -8.47 -2.57 -2.47
CA ALA A 20 -8.06 -2.98 -3.81
C ALA A 20 -6.62 -2.61 -4.17
N CYS A 21 -6.16 -1.38 -3.87
CA CYS A 21 -4.83 -0.91 -4.31
C CYS A 21 -3.83 -0.65 -3.17
N GLY A 22 -4.25 -0.76 -1.92
CA GLY A 22 -3.42 -0.52 -0.73
C GLY A 22 -3.05 0.94 -0.47
N ARG A 23 -3.43 1.90 -1.33
CA ARG A 23 -3.17 3.33 -1.08
C ARG A 23 -4.00 3.84 0.09
N ARG A 24 -3.42 4.76 0.86
CA ARG A 24 -4.13 5.52 1.90
C ARG A 24 -5.29 6.29 1.28
N ILE A 25 -6.48 6.09 1.84
CA ILE A 25 -7.70 6.77 1.46
C ILE A 25 -7.64 8.17 2.04
N GLN A 26 -7.49 9.17 1.17
CA GLN A 26 -7.57 10.57 1.56
C GLN A 26 -9.03 10.93 1.84
N TRP A 27 -9.31 11.55 2.99
CA TRP A 27 -10.65 11.98 3.35
C TRP A 27 -11.25 12.89 2.27
N ARG A 28 -12.57 12.78 2.06
CA ARG A 28 -13.35 13.62 1.14
C ARG A 28 -14.65 14.01 1.82
N ALA A 29 -15.10 15.25 1.65
CA ALA A 29 -16.34 15.76 2.28
C ALA A 29 -17.57 14.87 2.02
N LYS A 30 -17.65 14.25 0.84
CA LYS A 30 -18.74 13.32 0.48
C LYS A 30 -18.83 12.07 1.35
N TRP A 31 -17.79 11.76 2.12
CA TRP A 31 -17.72 10.58 2.99
C TRP A 31 -17.94 10.93 4.46
N ALA A 32 -18.32 12.17 4.78
CA ALA A 32 -18.50 12.61 6.16
C ALA A 32 -19.50 11.77 6.95
N ARG A 33 -20.54 11.21 6.29
CA ARG A 33 -21.62 10.47 6.96
C ARG A 33 -21.32 8.98 7.16
N ASP A 34 -20.42 8.44 6.35
CA ASP A 34 -20.26 7.00 6.14
C ASP A 34 -18.78 6.61 5.99
N TRP A 35 -17.88 7.42 6.57
CA TRP A 35 -16.44 7.19 6.56
C TRP A 35 -16.07 5.79 7.03
N GLU A 36 -16.75 5.26 8.06
CA GLU A 36 -16.55 3.91 8.60
C GLU A 36 -16.71 2.82 7.53
N ALA A 37 -17.69 2.96 6.63
CA ALA A 37 -17.97 2.03 5.56
C ALA A 37 -17.06 2.20 4.31
N VAL A 38 -16.27 3.27 4.23
CA VAL A 38 -15.38 3.51 3.09
C VAL A 38 -14.23 2.49 3.07
N ARG A 39 -14.23 1.64 2.03
CA ARG A 39 -13.21 0.58 1.81
C ARG A 39 -12.33 0.81 0.57
N TYR A 40 -12.72 1.70 -0.33
CA TYR A 40 -12.07 1.90 -1.62
C TYR A 40 -11.82 3.38 -1.91
N CYS A 41 -10.68 3.71 -2.52
CA CYS A 41 -10.33 5.09 -2.86
C CYS A 41 -11.08 5.66 -4.07
N SER A 42 -11.68 4.79 -4.90
CA SER A 42 -12.42 5.16 -6.12
C SER A 42 -13.36 4.03 -6.56
N ASP A 43 -14.33 4.36 -7.41
CA ASP A 43 -15.27 3.38 -7.97
C ASP A 43 -14.56 2.38 -8.89
N ALA A 44 -13.51 2.78 -9.59
CA ALA A 44 -12.65 1.86 -10.34
C ALA A 44 -11.98 0.80 -9.44
N CYS A 45 -11.52 1.20 -8.23
CA CYS A 45 -10.99 0.24 -7.26
C CYS A 45 -12.09 -0.64 -6.66
N ARG A 46 -13.29 -0.10 -6.46
CA ARG A 46 -14.46 -0.86 -6.01
C ARG A 46 -14.84 -1.94 -7.04
N GLY A 47 -14.89 -1.59 -8.32
CA GLY A 47 -15.25 -2.50 -9.40
C GLY A 47 -14.20 -3.58 -9.67
N ARG A 48 -12.90 -3.23 -9.60
CA ARG A 48 -11.81 -4.20 -9.78
C ARG A 48 -11.67 -5.18 -8.60
N GLY A 49 -11.73 -4.67 -7.37
CA GLY A 49 -11.45 -5.48 -6.17
C GLY A 49 -9.99 -5.93 -6.07
N VAL A 50 -9.79 -7.07 -5.38
CA VAL A 50 -8.50 -7.76 -5.23
C VAL A 50 -8.59 -9.07 -6.02
N ALA A 51 -7.77 -9.20 -7.07
CA ALA A 51 -7.77 -10.37 -7.94
C ALA A 51 -6.98 -11.54 -7.34
N GLU A 52 -6.97 -12.69 -8.01
CA GLU A 52 -6.12 -13.82 -7.63
C GLU A 52 -4.63 -13.49 -7.82
N SER A 53 -4.28 -12.84 -8.93
CA SER A 53 -2.91 -12.37 -9.19
C SER A 53 -2.40 -11.42 -8.11
N ASP A 54 -3.27 -10.56 -7.57
CA ASP A 54 -2.96 -9.70 -6.43
C ASP A 54 -2.52 -10.50 -5.19
N ARG A 55 -3.23 -11.60 -4.87
CA ARG A 55 -2.91 -12.47 -3.72
C ARG A 55 -1.65 -13.28 -3.97
N MET A 56 -1.45 -13.76 -5.20
CA MET A 56 -0.20 -14.45 -5.59
C MET A 56 1.01 -13.53 -5.42
N LEU A 57 0.88 -12.25 -5.79
CA LEU A 57 1.93 -11.26 -5.63
C LEU A 57 2.24 -10.97 -4.15
N GLU A 58 1.22 -10.90 -3.29
CA GLU A 58 1.44 -10.78 -1.84
C GLU A 58 2.19 -11.97 -1.27
N ALA A 59 1.76 -13.19 -1.62
CA ALA A 59 2.42 -14.42 -1.19
C ALA A 59 3.88 -14.47 -1.68
N ALA A 60 4.12 -14.08 -2.95
CA ALA A 60 5.46 -14.03 -3.52
C ALA A 60 6.37 -13.02 -2.80
N ILE A 61 5.86 -11.83 -2.44
CA ILE A 61 6.62 -10.84 -1.65
C ILE A 61 7.05 -11.44 -0.31
N LEU A 62 6.10 -12.05 0.41
CA LEU A 62 6.37 -12.61 1.73
C LEU A 62 7.35 -13.78 1.66
N ALA A 63 7.18 -14.70 0.70
CA ALA A 63 8.08 -15.83 0.50
C ALA A 63 9.50 -15.36 0.16
N LEU A 64 9.64 -14.45 -0.80
CA LEU A 64 10.94 -13.89 -1.17
C LEU A 64 11.63 -13.20 0.02
N LEU A 65 10.90 -12.44 0.82
CA LEU A 65 11.49 -11.78 2.00
C LEU A 65 11.79 -12.76 3.15
N ALA A 66 11.07 -13.88 3.25
CA ALA A 66 11.27 -14.87 4.31
C ALA A 66 12.61 -15.62 4.16
N ASP A 67 13.02 -15.91 2.94
CA ASP A 67 14.27 -16.64 2.63
C ASP A 67 15.54 -15.78 2.77
N ARG A 68 15.39 -14.49 3.11
CA ARG A 68 16.50 -13.53 3.16
C ARG A 68 16.87 -13.15 4.60
N PRO A 69 18.15 -12.81 4.84
CA PRO A 69 18.58 -12.33 6.15
C PRO A 69 17.84 -11.06 6.56
N ALA A 70 17.74 -10.83 7.87
CA ALA A 70 17.07 -9.65 8.42
C ALA A 70 17.66 -8.36 7.82
N GLY A 71 16.78 -7.45 7.40
CA GLY A 71 17.18 -6.18 6.79
C GLY A 71 17.40 -6.23 5.27
N ALA A 72 17.47 -7.42 4.67
CA ALA A 72 17.58 -7.57 3.22
C ALA A 72 16.36 -7.00 2.49
N THR A 73 16.58 -6.61 1.23
CA THR A 73 15.56 -6.00 0.39
C THR A 73 15.35 -6.75 -0.92
N ILE A 74 14.18 -6.58 -1.52
CA ILE A 74 13.87 -7.03 -2.89
C ILE A 74 13.30 -5.89 -3.71
N LEU A 75 13.54 -5.87 -5.02
CA LEU A 75 12.89 -4.90 -5.90
C LEU A 75 11.46 -5.38 -6.21
N VAL A 76 10.47 -4.47 -6.18
CA VAL A 76 9.08 -4.84 -6.52
C VAL A 76 8.92 -5.39 -7.93
N ALA A 77 9.77 -4.94 -8.87
CA ALA A 77 9.75 -5.45 -10.24
C ALA A 77 10.17 -6.93 -10.33
N ASP A 78 11.05 -7.39 -9.42
CA ASP A 78 11.48 -8.79 -9.41
C ASP A 78 10.36 -9.72 -8.96
N VAL A 79 9.46 -9.23 -8.09
CA VAL A 79 8.24 -9.94 -7.71
C VAL A 79 7.33 -10.14 -8.91
N ALA A 80 7.11 -9.08 -9.71
CA ALA A 80 6.30 -9.16 -10.92
C ALA A 80 6.90 -10.14 -11.94
N ARG A 81 8.23 -10.17 -12.08
CA ARG A 81 8.94 -11.12 -12.95
C ARG A 81 8.81 -12.56 -12.46
N ALA A 82 8.93 -12.79 -11.14
CA ALA A 82 8.80 -14.11 -10.54
C ALA A 82 7.40 -14.72 -10.73
N VAL A 83 6.34 -13.89 -10.69
CA VAL A 83 4.96 -14.35 -10.86
C VAL A 83 4.52 -14.38 -12.32
N GLY A 84 4.93 -13.39 -13.11
CA GLY A 84 4.35 -13.13 -14.43
C GLY A 84 5.10 -13.72 -15.63
N ALA A 85 6.32 -14.26 -15.44
CA ALA A 85 7.20 -14.70 -16.52
C ALA A 85 7.19 -13.68 -17.68
N ASP A 86 6.69 -14.05 -18.87
CA ASP A 86 6.68 -13.20 -20.07
C ASP A 86 5.65 -12.04 -20.04
N ARG A 87 4.69 -12.08 -19.12
CA ARG A 87 3.63 -11.06 -18.92
C ARG A 87 3.86 -10.19 -17.67
N TRP A 88 5.08 -10.16 -17.14
CA TRP A 88 5.42 -9.43 -15.92
C TRP A 88 5.10 -7.92 -15.98
N GLN A 89 5.07 -7.34 -17.17
CA GLN A 89 4.74 -5.93 -17.42
C GLN A 89 3.32 -5.61 -16.97
N GLU A 90 2.36 -6.51 -17.24
CA GLU A 90 0.97 -6.40 -16.81
C GLU A 90 0.84 -6.50 -15.28
N LEU A 91 1.76 -7.21 -14.64
CA LEU A 91 1.80 -7.37 -13.19
C LEU A 91 2.56 -6.27 -12.45
N ALA A 92 3.16 -5.30 -13.15
CA ALA A 92 3.94 -4.25 -12.50
C ALA A 92 3.11 -3.38 -11.54
N GLU A 93 1.97 -2.86 -11.97
CA GLU A 93 1.06 -2.10 -11.08
C GLU A 93 0.35 -2.97 -10.04
N PRO A 94 -0.13 -4.19 -10.37
CA PRO A 94 -0.58 -5.16 -9.36
C PRO A 94 0.47 -5.43 -8.27
N ALA A 95 1.75 -5.59 -8.61
CA ALA A 95 2.83 -5.83 -7.65
C ALA A 95 3.02 -4.62 -6.72
N ARG A 96 2.90 -3.39 -7.25
CA ARG A 96 2.88 -2.17 -6.43
C ARG A 96 1.64 -2.13 -5.53
N GLY A 97 0.49 -2.60 -6.00
CA GLY A 97 -0.73 -2.77 -5.20
C GLY A 97 -0.55 -3.73 -4.02
N ALA A 98 0.00 -4.91 -4.28
CA ALA A 98 0.33 -5.92 -3.28
C ALA A 98 1.29 -5.38 -2.21
N ALA A 99 2.39 -4.75 -2.65
CA ALA A 99 3.32 -4.08 -1.74
C ALA A 99 2.63 -3.08 -0.81
N ARG A 100 1.74 -2.22 -1.34
CA ARG A 100 0.98 -1.25 -0.53
C ARG A 100 0.05 -1.93 0.47
N ARG A 101 -0.62 -3.03 0.09
CA ARG A 101 -1.49 -3.79 1.01
C ARG A 101 -0.69 -4.44 2.14
N LEU A 102 0.51 -4.96 1.85
CA LEU A 102 1.40 -5.49 2.88
C LEU A 102 1.99 -4.41 3.82
N VAL A 103 2.25 -3.20 3.31
CA VAL A 103 2.59 -2.05 4.19
C VAL A 103 1.42 -1.72 5.11
N ALA A 104 0.20 -1.68 4.58
CA ALA A 104 -1.01 -1.43 5.37
C ALA A 104 -1.27 -2.53 6.42
N ALA A 105 -0.90 -3.78 6.12
CA ALA A 105 -0.96 -4.90 7.05
C ALA A 105 0.17 -4.89 8.09
N GLY A 106 1.17 -4.02 7.94
CA GLY A 106 2.32 -3.95 8.85
C GLY A 106 3.38 -5.03 8.63
N GLU A 107 3.38 -5.70 7.48
CA GLU A 107 4.29 -6.80 7.18
C GLU A 107 5.61 -6.33 6.54
N VAL A 108 5.57 -5.25 5.75
CA VAL A 108 6.73 -4.76 5.00
C VAL A 108 6.85 -3.24 5.03
N ASP A 109 8.05 -2.73 4.78
CA ASP A 109 8.34 -1.33 4.44
C ASP A 109 8.65 -1.20 2.95
N ILE A 110 8.28 -0.05 2.35
CA ILE A 110 8.75 0.37 1.03
C ILE A 110 9.94 1.32 1.21
N LEU A 111 11.02 1.07 0.46
CA LEU A 111 12.26 1.84 0.52
C LEU A 111 12.63 2.44 -0.84
N GLN A 112 13.12 3.68 -0.83
CA GLN A 112 13.77 4.31 -1.98
C GLN A 112 15.09 4.96 -1.52
N GLY A 113 16.19 4.62 -2.18
CA GLY A 113 17.53 5.09 -1.76
C GLY A 113 17.87 4.68 -0.32
N GLY A 114 17.44 3.48 0.11
CA GLY A 114 17.66 2.96 1.47
C GLY A 114 16.79 3.59 2.57
N LYS A 115 15.91 4.54 2.24
CA LYS A 115 15.02 5.21 3.20
C LYS A 115 13.60 4.69 3.08
N ILE A 116 12.92 4.50 4.21
CA ILE A 116 11.47 4.20 4.22
C ILE A 116 10.72 5.39 3.63
N VAL A 117 9.81 5.13 2.70
CA VAL A 117 8.96 6.15 2.06
C VAL A 117 7.48 5.79 2.16
N ASP A 118 6.59 6.77 1.97
CA ASP A 118 5.15 6.53 1.93
C ASP A 118 4.75 5.71 0.70
N ALA A 119 4.17 4.54 0.98
CA ALA A 119 3.68 3.59 -0.01
C ALA A 119 2.66 4.19 -0.99
N SER A 120 1.89 5.19 -0.58
CA SER A 120 0.85 5.83 -1.40
C SER A 120 1.43 6.81 -2.43
N THR A 121 2.65 7.31 -2.20
CA THR A 121 3.27 8.37 -3.00
C THR A 121 4.57 7.95 -3.68
N ALA A 122 5.14 6.79 -3.33
CA ALA A 122 6.36 6.25 -3.94
C ALA A 122 6.25 6.13 -5.49
N LYS A 123 7.15 6.84 -6.19
CA LYS A 123 7.23 6.89 -7.66
C LYS A 123 8.46 6.16 -8.16
N GLY A 124 8.35 5.50 -9.32
CA GLY A 124 9.47 4.78 -9.92
C GLY A 124 9.85 3.50 -9.17
N PRO A 125 11.07 2.98 -9.37
CA PRO A 125 11.55 1.77 -8.70
C PRO A 125 11.61 1.95 -7.19
N PHE A 126 11.19 0.92 -6.46
CA PHE A 126 11.32 0.87 -5.02
C PHE A 126 11.59 -0.56 -4.55
N GLN A 127 12.18 -0.64 -3.36
CA GLN A 127 12.51 -1.89 -2.69
C GLN A 127 11.52 -2.18 -1.57
N LEU A 128 11.45 -3.46 -1.18
CA LEU A 128 10.65 -3.96 -0.07
C LEU A 128 11.57 -4.58 0.97
N ARG A 129 11.25 -4.38 2.24
CA ARG A 129 11.92 -5.02 3.38
C ARG A 129 10.87 -5.55 4.34
N ARG A 130 11.09 -6.72 4.93
CA ARG A 130 10.23 -7.24 5.99
C ARG A 130 10.34 -6.35 7.23
N ARG A 131 9.21 -6.02 7.87
CA ARG A 131 9.24 -5.37 9.19
C ARG A 131 9.73 -6.37 10.24
N PRO A 132 10.58 -5.95 11.19
CA PRO A 132 10.88 -6.79 12.34
C PRO A 132 9.58 -7.04 13.12
N ARG A 133 9.36 -8.30 13.50
CA ARG A 133 8.29 -8.68 14.43
C ARG A 133 8.68 -8.32 15.86
#